data_AF-A0A957NS79-F1
#
_entry.id   AF-A0A957NS79-F1
#
_cell.length_a   1.000
_cell.length_b   1.000
_cell.length_c   1.000
_cell.angle_alpha   90.00
_cell.angle_beta   90.00
_cell.angle_gamma   90.00
#
_symmetry.space_group_name_H-M   'P 1'
#
loop_
_entity.id
_entity.type
_entity.pdbx_description
1 polymer ?
#
loop_
_entity_poly.entity_id
_entity_poly.type
_entity_poly.pdbx_seq_one_letter_code
_entity_poly.pdbx_strand_id
1 'polypeptide(L)'
;MTSILRTVLLLLLWLYITLFLGWWGLQLWFGDTIWWLGLLNSFVPLLFVPLLVLIPLAPVVRHPLYQSGLLIPLGYFLLVYGPLFLPKVPPPHRTDPAPFSMLTFNM
;
A
#
# COMPACT_ATOMS: atom_id res chain seq x y z
N MET A 1 0.28 18.18 24.12
CA MET A 1 1.25 17.16 23.66
C MET A 1 2.63 17.57 24.14
N THR A 2 3.34 16.70 24.84
CA THR A 2 4.72 16.95 25.26
C THR A 2 5.58 17.15 24.00
N SER A 3 6.48 18.14 24.00
CA SER A 3 7.32 18.47 22.84
C SER A 3 8.12 17.25 22.33
N ILE A 4 8.54 16.39 23.27
CA ILE A 4 9.28 15.15 23.02
C ILE A 4 8.48 14.17 22.14
N LEU A 5 7.19 13.93 22.46
CA LEU A 5 6.36 12.98 21.71
C LEU A 5 6.21 13.40 20.24
N ARG A 6 6.03 14.70 20.00
CA ARG A 6 5.94 15.25 18.64
C ARG A 6 7.23 15.03 17.86
N THR A 7 8.39 15.29 18.48
CA THR A 7 9.69 15.11 17.84
C THR A 7 9.95 13.65 17.48
N VAL A 8 9.64 12.71 18.39
CA VAL A 8 9.78 11.27 18.15
C VAL A 8 8.88 10.81 16.99
N LEU A 9 7.62 11.24 16.95
CA LEU A 9 6.69 10.91 15.88
C LEU A 9 7.11 11.48 14.53
N LEU A 10 7.66 12.70 14.50
CA LEU A 10 8.19 13.30 13.28
C LEU A 10 9.43 12.56 12.79
N LEU A 11 10.33 12.16 13.68
CA LEU A 11 11.52 11.39 13.34
C LEU A 11 11.14 10.02 12.77
N LEU A 12 10.20 9.33 13.42
CA LEU A 12 9.62 8.07 12.92
C LEU A 12 8.97 8.24 11.55
N LEU A 13 8.19 9.32 11.34
CA LEU A 13 7.57 9.60 10.05
C LEU A 13 8.62 9.83 8.96
N TRP A 14 9.65 10.64 9.23
CA TRP A 14 10.71 10.91 8.26
C TRP A 14 11.50 9.66 7.91
N LEU A 15 11.85 8.85 8.91
CA LEU A 15 12.50 7.55 8.71
C LEU A 15 11.64 6.62 7.86
N TYR A 16 10.33 6.59 8.12
CA TYR A 16 9.38 5.81 7.33
C TYR A 16 9.32 6.29 5.89
N ILE A 17 9.19 7.60 5.65
CA ILE A 17 9.11 8.19 4.31
C ILE A 17 10.39 7.92 3.52
N THR A 18 11.58 8.08 4.13
CA THR A 18 12.85 7.83 3.43
C THR A 18 13.02 6.36 3.09
N LEU A 19 12.63 5.44 3.98
CA LEU A 19 12.66 4.00 3.70
C LEU A 19 11.69 3.63 2.57
N PHE A 20 10.48 4.21 2.60
CA PHE A 20 9.44 4.00 1.59
C PHE A 20 9.88 4.52 0.22
N LEU A 21 10.41 5.74 0.15
CA LEU A 21 10.94 6.32 -1.08
C LEU A 21 12.16 5.55 -1.61
N GLY A 22 13.04 5.11 -0.71
CA GLY A 22 14.17 4.26 -1.06
C GLY A 22 13.71 2.96 -1.71
N TRP A 23 12.81 2.24 -1.04
CA TRP A 23 12.21 1.03 -1.61
C TRP A 23 11.52 1.29 -2.95
N TRP A 24 10.69 2.33 -3.04
CA TRP A 24 9.96 2.66 -4.27
C TRP A 24 10.92 2.99 -5.42
N GLY A 25 12.00 3.72 -5.14
CA GLY A 25 13.07 3.98 -6.09
C GLY A 25 13.75 2.69 -6.57
N LEU A 26 14.11 1.78 -5.66
CA LEU A 26 14.67 0.48 -6.04
C LEU A 26 13.70 -0.33 -6.92
N GLN A 27 12.42 -0.35 -6.57
CA GLN A 27 11.39 -1.06 -7.33
C GLN A 27 11.23 -0.49 -8.75
N LEU A 28 11.30 0.83 -8.93
CA LEU A 28 11.20 1.45 -10.25
C LEU A 28 12.41 1.15 -11.15
N TRP A 29 13.60 1.01 -10.58
CA TRP A 29 14.84 0.80 -11.33
C TRP A 29 15.11 -0.66 -11.65
N PHE A 30 14.87 -1.55 -10.68
CA PHE A 30 15.22 -2.97 -10.79
C PHE A 30 14.01 -3.88 -10.95
N GLY A 31 12.81 -3.43 -10.61
CA GLY A 31 11.59 -4.25 -10.64
C GLY A 31 11.77 -5.54 -9.84
N ASP A 32 11.30 -6.66 -10.40
CA ASP A 32 11.47 -8.00 -9.80
C ASP A 32 12.69 -8.76 -10.35
N THR A 33 13.61 -8.07 -11.02
CA THR A 33 14.79 -8.72 -11.65
C THR A 33 15.76 -9.26 -10.59
N ILE A 34 15.79 -8.65 -9.42
CA ILE A 34 16.66 -9.04 -8.30
C ILE A 34 15.85 -9.94 -7.36
N TRP A 35 16.28 -11.18 -7.18
CA TRP A 35 15.54 -12.20 -6.41
C TRP A 35 15.20 -11.78 -4.98
N TRP A 36 16.14 -11.14 -4.25
CA TRP A 36 15.90 -10.70 -2.88
C TRP A 36 14.96 -9.49 -2.82
N LEU A 37 14.98 -8.65 -3.86
CA LEU A 37 14.07 -7.52 -3.98
C LEU A 37 12.65 -8.02 -4.26
N GLY A 38 12.49 -9.04 -5.10
CA GLY A 38 11.20 -9.72 -5.31
C GLY A 38 10.66 -10.39 -4.05
N LEU A 39 11.54 -11.00 -3.23
CA LEU A 39 11.15 -11.51 -1.91
C LEU A 39 10.65 -10.38 -1.00
N LEU A 40 11.37 -9.26 -0.94
CA LEU A 40 10.94 -8.08 -0.18
C LEU A 40 9.64 -7.49 -0.73
N ASN A 41 9.47 -7.48 -2.05
CA ASN A 41 8.28 -7.01 -2.76
C ASN A 41 7.03 -7.81 -2.34
N SER A 42 7.19 -9.10 -2.02
CA SER A 42 6.11 -9.97 -1.51
C SER A 42 5.57 -9.51 -0.14
N PHE A 43 6.38 -8.76 0.60
CA PHE A 43 6.04 -8.19 1.91
C PHE A 43 5.67 -6.71 1.83
N VAL A 44 5.50 -6.13 0.64
CA VAL A 44 5.09 -4.72 0.47
C VAL A 44 3.82 -4.35 1.21
N PRO A 45 2.79 -5.22 1.33
CA PRO A 45 1.64 -4.92 2.19
C PRO A 45 2.03 -4.55 3.63
N LEU A 46 3.13 -5.11 4.16
CA LEU A 46 3.63 -4.81 5.52
C LEU A 46 4.24 -3.40 5.64
N LEU A 47 4.69 -2.79 4.52
CA LEU A 47 5.19 -1.41 4.52
C LEU A 47 4.08 -0.39 4.86
N PHE A 48 2.81 -0.78 4.78
CA PHE A 48 1.67 0.07 5.15
C PHE A 48 1.22 -0.10 6.61
N VAL A 49 1.78 -1.06 7.36
CA VAL A 49 1.47 -1.23 8.79
C VAL A 49 1.78 0.02 9.61
N PRO A 50 2.94 0.70 9.46
CA PRO A 50 3.19 1.97 10.13
C PRO A 50 2.15 3.02 9.79
N LEU A 51 1.65 3.04 8.55
CA LEU A 51 0.63 3.99 8.09
C LEU A 51 -0.67 3.86 8.90
N LEU A 52 -1.11 2.62 9.19
CA LEU A 52 -2.32 2.36 10.00
C LEU A 52 -2.21 2.95 11.41
N VAL A 53 -1.01 3.01 11.98
CA VAL A 53 -0.76 3.62 13.30
C VAL A 53 -0.60 5.14 13.17
N LEU A 54 0.14 5.62 12.17
CA LEU A 54 0.43 7.05 12.01
C LEU A 54 -0.79 7.89 11.61
N ILE A 55 -1.73 7.33 10.84
CA ILE A 55 -2.97 8.03 10.43
C ILE A 55 -3.81 8.50 11.63
N PRO A 56 -4.26 7.64 12.57
CA PRO A 56 -5.09 8.08 13.71
C PRO A 56 -4.34 9.01 14.67
N LEU A 57 -3.00 9.01 14.64
CA LEU A 57 -2.16 9.94 15.39
C LEU A 57 -2.07 11.34 14.75
N ALA A 58 -2.38 11.50 13.47
CA ALA A 58 -2.35 12.78 12.76
C ALA A 58 -3.22 13.90 13.37
N PRO A 59 -4.49 13.67 13.76
CA PRO A 59 -5.32 14.70 14.42
C PRO A 59 -4.83 15.06 15.83
N VAL A 60 -4.02 14.19 16.46
CA VAL A 60 -3.43 14.44 17.78
C VAL A 60 -2.21 15.35 17.64
N VAL A 61 -1.31 15.07 16.68
CA VAL A 61 -0.09 15.86 16.43
C VAL A 61 -0.40 17.26 15.91
N ARG A 62 -1.45 17.43 15.10
CA ARG A 62 -1.87 18.71 14.47
C ARG A 62 -0.71 19.51 13.84
N HIS A 63 0.24 18.82 13.21
CA HIS A 63 1.41 19.46 12.62
C HIS A 63 1.37 19.32 11.10
N PRO A 64 1.50 20.41 10.32
CA PRO A 64 1.30 20.38 8.87
C PRO A 64 2.29 19.46 8.17
N LEU A 65 3.58 19.48 8.56
CA LEU A 65 4.58 18.59 7.98
C LEU A 65 4.30 17.11 8.24
N TYR A 66 3.67 16.79 9.38
CA TYR A 66 3.30 15.41 9.70
C TYR A 66 2.17 14.95 8.77
N GLN A 67 1.13 15.77 8.64
CA GLN A 67 -0.02 15.49 7.79
C GLN A 67 0.38 15.41 6.31
N SER A 68 1.18 16.35 5.81
CA SER A 68 1.64 16.34 4.41
C SER A 68 2.55 15.15 4.12
N GLY A 69 3.42 14.76 5.07
CA GLY A 69 4.30 13.60 4.92
C GLY A 69 3.52 12.29 4.79
N LEU A 70 2.40 12.15 5.50
CA LEU A 70 1.51 11.00 5.41
C LEU A 70 0.81 10.87 4.04
N LEU A 71 0.62 11.97 3.31
CA LEU A 71 -0.08 11.95 2.02
C LEU A 71 0.67 11.13 0.95
N ILE A 72 2.00 11.07 1.00
CA ILE A 72 2.82 10.33 0.02
C ILE A 72 2.52 8.82 0.08
N PRO A 73 2.78 8.13 1.22
CA PRO A 73 2.50 6.70 1.32
C PRO A 73 1.00 6.40 1.29
N LEU A 74 0.14 7.30 1.80
CA LEU A 74 -1.31 7.14 1.71
C LEU A 74 -1.82 7.21 0.26
N GLY A 75 -1.35 8.17 -0.52
CA GLY A 75 -1.69 8.31 -1.93
C GLY A 75 -1.26 7.07 -2.72
N TYR A 76 -0.03 6.60 -2.50
CA TYR A 76 0.43 5.36 -3.12
C TYR A 76 -0.42 4.15 -2.72
N PHE A 77 -0.74 4.00 -1.43
CA PHE A 77 -1.60 2.92 -0.95
C PHE A 77 -2.97 2.93 -1.65
N LEU A 78 -3.61 4.11 -1.74
CA LEU A 78 -4.90 4.24 -2.40
C LEU A 78 -4.82 3.98 -3.91
N LEU A 79 -3.73 4.36 -4.57
CA LEU A 79 -3.55 4.09 -6.00
C LEU A 79 -3.38 2.60 -6.29
N VAL A 80 -2.64 1.88 -5.46
CA VAL A 80 -2.32 0.45 -5.68
C VAL A 80 -3.40 -0.47 -5.11
N TYR A 81 -3.84 -0.20 -3.88
CA TYR A 81 -4.77 -1.07 -3.15
C TYR A 81 -6.20 -0.54 -3.11
N GLY A 82 -6.44 0.76 -3.36
CA GLY A 82 -7.78 1.35 -3.37
C GLY A 82 -8.79 0.59 -4.26
N PRO A 83 -8.42 0.16 -5.48
CA PRO A 83 -9.33 -0.61 -6.34
C PRO A 83 -9.83 -1.93 -5.71
N LEU A 84 -9.07 -2.53 -4.78
CA LEU A 84 -9.46 -3.76 -4.08
C LEU A 84 -10.61 -3.52 -3.09
N PHE A 85 -10.78 -2.28 -2.61
CA PHE A 85 -11.84 -1.90 -1.67
C PHE A 85 -13.10 -1.38 -2.36
N LEU A 86 -13.07 -1.18 -3.68
CA LEU A 86 -14.24 -0.77 -4.44
C LEU A 86 -15.15 -1.97 -4.70
N PRO A 87 -16.48 -1.81 -4.61
CA PRO A 87 -17.41 -2.87 -4.95
C PRO A 87 -17.23 -3.26 -6.42
N LYS A 88 -16.97 -4.54 -6.68
CA LYS A 88 -16.93 -5.08 -8.05
C LYS A 88 -18.35 -4.99 -8.61
N VAL A 89 -18.58 -4.11 -9.58
CA VAL A 89 -19.84 -4.08 -10.32
C VAL A 89 -19.93 -5.38 -11.11
N PRO A 90 -20.92 -6.25 -10.84
CA PRO A 90 -21.08 -7.47 -11.63
C PRO A 90 -21.26 -7.07 -13.09
N PRO A 91 -20.57 -7.71 -14.05
CA PRO A 91 -20.87 -7.50 -15.44
C PRO A 91 -22.36 -7.76 -15.67
N PRO A 92 -23.01 -7.00 -16.57
CA PRO A 92 -24.43 -7.18 -16.86
C PRO A 92 -24.66 -8.66 -17.18
N HIS A 93 -25.64 -9.25 -16.49
CA HIS A 93 -25.98 -10.66 -16.61
C HIS A 93 -26.36 -10.92 -18.08
N ARG A 94 -25.43 -11.47 -18.88
CA ARG A 94 -25.77 -11.98 -20.20
C ARG A 94 -26.65 -13.19 -20.00
N THR A 95 -27.90 -13.10 -20.42
CA THR A 95 -28.81 -14.22 -20.67
C THR A 95 -28.34 -15.06 -21.86
N ASP A 96 -27.05 -15.40 -21.91
CA ASP A 96 -26.57 -16.45 -22.78
C ASP A 96 -26.71 -17.78 -22.02
N PRO A 97 -27.26 -18.83 -22.62
CA PRO A 97 -27.30 -20.15 -21.99
C PRO A 97 -25.88 -20.55 -21.60
N ALA A 98 -25.68 -20.86 -20.32
CA ALA A 98 -24.36 -21.17 -19.78
C ALA A 98 -23.68 -22.25 -20.63
N PRO A 99 -22.53 -21.96 -21.27
CA PRO A 99 -21.82 -22.96 -22.05
C PRO A 99 -21.32 -24.05 -21.10
N PHE A 100 -21.90 -25.23 -21.22
CA PHE A 100 -21.47 -26.41 -20.48
C PHE A 100 -20.10 -26.86 -21.02
N SER A 101 -19.03 -26.54 -20.28
CA SER A 101 -17.67 -26.91 -20.64
C SER A 101 -17.34 -28.29 -20.05
N MET A 102 -17.44 -29.34 -20.87
CA MET A 102 -16.89 -30.65 -20.52
C MET A 102 -15.36 -30.62 -20.63
N LEU A 103 -14.67 -30.85 -19.51
CA LEU A 103 -13.24 -31.13 -19.51
C LEU A 103 -13.05 -32.64 -19.43
N THR A 104 -12.61 -33.27 -20.53
CA THR A 104 -12.16 -34.66 -20.51
C THR A 104 -10.69 -34.67 -20.14
N PHE A 105 -10.35 -35.27 -18.99
CA PHE A 105 -8.97 -35.50 -18.58
C PHE A 105 -8.50 -36.83 -19.17
N ASN A 106 -7.45 -36.80 -19.99
CA ASN A 106 -6.79 -38.03 -20.43
C ASN A 106 -5.86 -38.49 -19.30
N MET A 107 -6.05 -39.71 -18.79
CA MET A 107 -5.13 -40.36 -17.84
C MET A 107 -4.07 -41.16 -18.59
#